data_AF-A0AA44IGI9-F1
#
_entry.id   AF-A0AA44IGI9-F1
#
_cell.length_a   1.000
_cell.length_b   1.000
_cell.length_c   1.000
_cell.angle_alpha   90.00
_cell.angle_beta   90.00
_cell.angle_gamma   90.00
#
_symmetry.space_group_name_H-M   'P 1'
#
loop_
_entity.id
_entity.type
_entity.pdbx_description
1 polymer ?
#
loop_
_entity_poly.entity_id
_entity_poly.type
_entity_poly.pdbx_seq_one_letter_code
_entity_poly.pdbx_strand_id
1 'polypeptide(L)'
;MTLTPEELKNIPESFINLYQELEDFIIADIARRIAKVGNLTDSAKLQTIRANEIGISLNLIKEKIKEVSGLTKQEINELFNDVGLYSIAKENELYSAAGLDTVKITENEALANIMKSAIKQTSGDLYNLTQSMGFAQKINGKVVYKPIAKYYHDAMDLAVMQIKSGSINYNTAIKQAVDRLCESGIRSVDYESGVANRIDVAVRRAVMTGSNQMSQKLTLEGMKETGNDFVEITAHIGARPSHSKWQGKVFCYSGKSKEYPSFIESTGYGTGPGLGGWNCRHSFYPFIPGISNRAYTDEELDNIDPSPFEYNGKMYTYYEATQHQRQIERAIRKTRTQLVGYEAAGLKAEFTNASIILKQQEKYYREFSKVADIPTEKDRLQAYKFNKSISQKVVWSKKKYDQQEFNKFKDGLGTLAPKTLEEFKDIMYNKPIELNSLKEKFYIVNLYQNDFGNISPKKIIELDKLAFDAKRNNQISKYKKQGNFAILEYNNKIKFASSRIADETDSYYLKYKGDKSKLVLLKQNRIFKTSLPGDLVDGEVNTVPREFDTEAKFFEFLVDELKNEIITEINMISEKKMCESCKNVAKQFMKLYPGIKVNVVSGKTFDGWKGR
;
A
#
# COMPACT_ATOMS: atom_id res chain seq x y z
N MET A 1 43.23 -24.12 7.36
CA MET A 1 42.87 -25.00 8.49
C MET A 1 41.53 -25.67 8.27
N THR A 2 41.55 -26.88 7.74
CA THR A 2 40.52 -27.89 8.01
C THR A 2 40.44 -28.12 9.53
N LEU A 3 39.23 -28.09 10.11
CA LEU A 3 39.00 -28.42 11.52
C LEU A 3 39.58 -29.80 11.82
N THR A 4 40.29 -29.94 12.93
CA THR A 4 40.79 -31.23 13.38
C THR A 4 39.62 -32.18 13.74
N PRO A 5 39.81 -33.51 13.66
CA PRO A 5 38.81 -34.49 14.10
C PRO A 5 38.35 -34.31 15.56
N GLU A 6 39.20 -33.74 16.42
CA GLU A 6 38.90 -33.39 17.81
C GLU A 6 38.02 -32.14 17.92
N GLU A 7 38.25 -31.13 17.07
CA GLU A 7 37.38 -29.95 16.98
C GLU A 7 36.00 -30.31 16.39
N LEU A 8 35.93 -31.20 15.40
CA LEU A 8 34.67 -31.72 14.83
C LEU A 8 33.82 -32.49 15.85
N LYS A 9 34.43 -33.20 16.81
CA LYS A 9 33.72 -33.91 17.89
C LYS A 9 32.99 -32.98 18.86
N ASN A 10 33.39 -31.72 18.93
CA ASN A 10 32.85 -30.71 19.85
C ASN A 10 31.86 -29.75 19.18
N ILE A 11 31.60 -29.90 17.87
CA ILE A 11 30.61 -29.08 17.16
C ILE A 11 29.21 -29.68 17.38
N PRO A 12 28.21 -28.91 17.84
CA PRO A 12 26.85 -29.38 18.00
C PRO A 12 26.26 -29.88 16.67
N GLU A 13 25.53 -31.00 16.73
CA GLU A 13 24.86 -31.60 15.55
C GLU A 13 23.94 -30.61 14.82
N SER A 14 23.31 -29.68 15.57
CA SER A 14 22.52 -28.60 15.00
C SER A 14 23.31 -27.71 14.04
N PHE A 15 24.59 -27.46 14.32
CA PHE A 15 25.45 -26.66 13.45
C PHE A 15 25.94 -27.45 12.23
N ILE A 16 26.19 -28.75 12.38
CA ILE A 16 26.51 -29.65 11.26
C ILE A 16 25.35 -29.66 10.25
N ASN A 17 24.13 -29.86 10.74
CA ASN A 17 22.93 -29.85 9.92
C ASN A 17 22.73 -28.48 9.24
N LEU A 18 23.00 -27.38 9.96
CA LEU A 18 22.93 -26.03 9.40
C LEU A 18 23.95 -25.81 8.27
N TYR A 19 25.17 -26.31 8.43
CA TYR A 19 26.21 -26.24 7.39
C TYR A 19 25.83 -27.08 6.17
N GLN A 20 25.30 -28.29 6.37
CA GLN A 20 24.78 -29.14 5.30
C GLN A 20 23.61 -28.45 4.55
N GLU A 21 22.67 -27.82 5.27
CA GLU A 21 21.60 -27.05 4.64
C GLU A 21 22.15 -25.89 3.79
N LEU A 22 23.22 -25.22 4.22
CA LEU A 22 23.89 -24.19 3.44
C LEU A 22 24.56 -24.76 2.18
N GLU A 23 25.24 -25.90 2.31
CA GLU A 23 25.89 -26.60 1.20
C GLU A 23 24.87 -27.00 0.12
N ASP A 24 23.83 -27.73 0.51
CA ASP A 24 22.75 -28.14 -0.37
C ASP A 24 22.10 -26.95 -1.07
N PHE A 25 21.89 -25.85 -0.33
CA PHE A 25 21.33 -24.62 -0.88
C PHE A 25 22.21 -24.01 -1.97
N ILE A 26 23.52 -23.86 -1.71
CA ILE A 26 24.46 -23.25 -2.66
C ILE A 26 24.51 -24.07 -3.94
N ILE A 27 24.63 -25.39 -3.80
CA ILE A 27 24.68 -26.34 -4.91
C ILE A 27 23.40 -26.27 -5.74
N ALA A 28 22.24 -26.29 -5.09
CA ALA A 28 20.95 -26.20 -5.77
C ALA A 28 20.78 -24.85 -6.51
N ASP A 29 21.23 -23.73 -5.93
CA ASP A 29 21.13 -22.42 -6.61
C ASP A 29 22.02 -22.33 -7.85
N ILE A 30 23.26 -22.85 -7.77
CA ILE A 30 24.18 -22.92 -8.92
C ILE A 30 23.59 -23.80 -10.01
N ALA A 31 23.13 -25.01 -9.67
CA ALA A 31 22.51 -25.95 -10.60
C ALA A 31 21.29 -25.33 -11.31
N ARG A 32 20.40 -24.68 -10.55
CA ARG A 32 19.22 -23.98 -11.07
C ARG A 32 19.59 -22.88 -12.06
N ARG A 33 20.68 -22.14 -11.84
CA ARG A 33 21.14 -21.09 -12.76
C ARG A 33 21.69 -21.67 -14.05
N ILE A 34 22.48 -22.74 -13.95
CA ILE A 34 23.00 -23.48 -15.11
C ILE A 34 21.83 -24.02 -15.94
N ALA A 35 20.86 -24.70 -15.32
CA ALA A 35 19.70 -25.25 -16.03
C ALA A 35 18.87 -24.17 -16.76
N LYS A 36 18.82 -22.94 -16.22
CA LYS A 36 18.05 -21.84 -16.81
C LYS A 36 18.78 -21.10 -17.93
N VAL A 37 20.10 -20.93 -17.81
CA VAL A 37 20.91 -20.08 -18.70
C VAL A 37 21.76 -20.89 -19.69
N GLY A 38 22.03 -22.16 -19.38
CA GLY A 38 22.91 -23.05 -20.14
C GLY A 38 24.41 -22.81 -19.89
N ASN A 39 24.77 -21.83 -19.05
CA ASN A 39 26.16 -21.54 -18.70
C ASN A 39 26.27 -21.00 -17.25
N LEU A 40 27.48 -20.97 -16.70
CA LEU A 40 27.79 -20.45 -15.38
C LEU A 40 27.86 -18.91 -15.40
N THR A 41 26.78 -18.26 -14.95
CA THR A 41 26.71 -16.79 -14.80
C THR A 41 27.78 -16.26 -13.85
N ASP A 42 28.20 -14.99 -13.99
CA ASP A 42 29.20 -14.36 -13.09
C ASP A 42 28.84 -14.46 -11.61
N SER A 43 27.55 -14.32 -11.28
CA SER A 43 27.08 -14.51 -9.90
C SER A 43 27.25 -15.95 -9.42
N ALA A 44 27.06 -16.94 -10.30
CA ALA A 44 27.28 -18.35 -9.97
C ALA A 44 28.79 -18.68 -9.86
N LYS A 45 29.64 -18.03 -10.66
CA LYS A 45 31.10 -18.09 -10.53
C LYS A 45 31.53 -17.58 -9.15
N LEU A 46 31.08 -16.38 -8.76
CA LEU A 46 31.38 -15.81 -7.45
C LEU A 46 30.84 -16.69 -6.31
N GLN A 47 29.62 -17.20 -6.42
CA GLN A 47 29.04 -18.11 -5.42
C GLN A 47 29.86 -19.40 -5.27
N THR A 48 30.41 -19.92 -6.37
CA THR A 48 31.31 -21.10 -6.35
C THR A 48 32.62 -20.80 -5.62
N ILE A 49 33.21 -19.62 -5.85
CA ILE A 49 34.42 -19.17 -5.14
C ILE A 49 34.14 -19.06 -3.64
N ARG A 50 33.04 -18.39 -3.26
CA ARG A 50 32.62 -18.25 -1.86
C ARG A 50 32.35 -19.60 -1.18
N ALA A 51 31.73 -20.54 -1.90
CA ALA A 51 31.52 -21.91 -1.43
C ALA A 51 32.85 -22.60 -1.11
N ASN A 52 33.85 -22.43 -1.98
CA ASN A 52 35.17 -23.02 -1.78
C ASN A 52 35.92 -22.40 -0.59
N GLU A 53 35.83 -21.08 -0.40
CA GLU A 53 36.42 -20.37 0.75
C GLU A 53 35.89 -20.88 2.11
N ILE A 54 34.65 -21.38 2.14
CA ILE A 54 34.01 -21.96 3.34
C ILE A 54 34.09 -23.49 3.40
N GLY A 55 34.90 -24.13 2.54
CA GLY A 55 35.20 -25.55 2.62
C GLY A 55 34.37 -26.47 1.72
N ILE A 56 33.46 -25.94 0.89
CA ILE A 56 32.70 -26.76 -0.08
C ILE A 56 33.58 -26.99 -1.31
N SER A 57 34.02 -28.24 -1.52
CA SER A 57 34.96 -28.53 -2.60
C SER A 57 34.32 -28.33 -3.98
N LEU A 58 35.11 -27.82 -4.94
CA LEU A 58 34.67 -27.66 -6.32
C LEU A 58 34.24 -29.01 -6.94
N ASN A 59 34.91 -30.10 -6.58
CA ASN A 59 34.56 -31.44 -7.05
C ASN A 59 33.17 -31.86 -6.56
N LEU A 60 32.85 -31.62 -5.29
CA LEU A 60 31.54 -31.90 -4.74
C LEU A 60 30.44 -31.09 -5.43
N ILE A 61 30.68 -29.81 -5.69
CA ILE A 61 29.75 -28.95 -6.46
C ILE A 61 29.52 -29.53 -7.86
N LYS A 62 30.60 -29.91 -8.57
CA LYS A 62 30.54 -30.52 -9.91
C LYS A 62 29.76 -31.84 -9.89
N GLU A 63 30.02 -32.72 -8.93
CA GLU A 63 29.34 -34.01 -8.80
C GLU A 63 27.85 -33.83 -8.50
N LYS A 64 27.50 -32.96 -7.56
CA LYS A 64 26.10 -32.71 -7.23
C LYS A 64 25.34 -32.03 -8.35
N ILE A 65 25.97 -31.09 -9.07
CA ILE A 65 25.38 -30.51 -10.29
C ILE A 65 25.14 -31.59 -11.34
N LYS A 66 26.08 -32.54 -11.51
CA LYS A 66 25.91 -33.67 -12.42
C LYS A 66 24.67 -34.50 -12.08
N GLU A 67 24.50 -34.83 -10.80
CA GLU A 67 23.35 -35.61 -10.31
C GLU A 67 22.01 -34.94 -10.63
N VAL A 68 21.93 -33.61 -10.52
CA VAL A 68 20.65 -32.88 -10.68
C VAL A 68 20.40 -32.31 -12.08
N SER A 69 21.44 -32.09 -12.90
CA SER A 69 21.33 -31.42 -14.20
C SER A 69 21.35 -32.38 -15.40
N GLY A 70 21.82 -33.62 -15.21
CA GLY A 70 21.98 -34.59 -16.30
C GLY A 70 23.12 -34.28 -17.29
N LEU A 71 23.92 -33.24 -17.02
CA LEU A 71 25.09 -32.89 -17.83
C LEU A 71 26.19 -33.96 -17.74
N THR A 72 26.97 -34.11 -18.80
CA THR A 72 28.14 -34.99 -18.82
C THR A 72 29.28 -34.40 -17.98
N LYS A 73 30.23 -35.26 -17.59
CA LYS A 73 31.43 -34.83 -16.85
C LYS A 73 32.25 -33.81 -17.65
N GLN A 74 32.27 -33.94 -18.98
CA GLN A 74 33.00 -33.01 -19.86
C GLN A 74 32.34 -31.64 -19.89
N GLU A 75 31.02 -31.57 -20.11
CA GLU A 75 30.27 -30.29 -20.10
C GLU A 75 30.40 -29.57 -18.76
N ILE A 76 30.36 -30.29 -17.63
CA ILE A 76 30.58 -29.70 -16.31
C ILE A 76 32.00 -29.18 -16.15
N ASN A 77 33.01 -29.89 -16.63
CA ASN A 77 34.38 -29.38 -16.54
C ASN A 77 34.58 -28.11 -17.39
N GLU A 78 33.99 -28.06 -18.58
CA GLU A 78 34.02 -26.87 -19.45
C GLU A 78 33.33 -25.67 -18.78
N LEU A 79 32.17 -25.87 -18.14
CA LEU A 79 31.44 -24.82 -17.41
C LEU A 79 32.25 -24.17 -16.27
N PHE A 80 33.14 -24.95 -15.64
CA PHE A 80 33.90 -24.53 -14.47
C PHE A 80 35.38 -24.22 -14.78
N ASN A 81 35.83 -24.33 -16.03
CA ASN A 81 37.22 -24.00 -16.42
C ASN A 81 37.59 -22.57 -16.02
N ASP A 82 36.69 -21.61 -16.25
CA ASP A 82 36.90 -20.21 -15.89
C ASP A 82 36.96 -19.98 -14.37
N VAL A 83 36.25 -20.77 -13.57
CA VAL A 83 36.25 -20.60 -12.10
C VAL A 83 37.62 -20.94 -11.54
N GLY A 84 38.32 -21.93 -12.12
CA GLY A 84 39.71 -22.21 -11.81
C GLY A 84 40.63 -21.01 -12.06
N LEU A 85 40.39 -20.26 -13.14
CA LEU A 85 41.12 -19.03 -13.50
C LEU A 85 40.76 -17.81 -12.64
N TYR A 86 39.56 -17.74 -12.08
CA TYR A 86 39.13 -16.69 -11.14
C TYR A 86 39.54 -16.99 -9.69
N SER A 87 40.02 -18.20 -9.40
CA SER A 87 40.59 -18.51 -8.09
C SER A 87 41.83 -17.65 -7.84
N ILE A 88 42.24 -17.55 -6.58
CA ILE A 88 43.43 -16.85 -6.07
C ILE A 88 44.71 -17.16 -6.89
N ALA A 89 44.72 -18.21 -7.74
CA ALA A 89 45.76 -18.45 -8.75
C ALA A 89 46.14 -17.21 -9.60
N LYS A 90 45.18 -16.37 -10.02
CA LYS A 90 45.46 -15.20 -10.87
C LYS A 90 46.04 -14.00 -10.08
N GLU A 91 45.64 -13.87 -8.82
CA GLU A 91 46.26 -12.92 -7.88
C GLU A 91 47.63 -13.42 -7.40
N ASN A 92 47.79 -14.73 -7.19
CA ASN A 92 49.06 -15.36 -6.86
C ASN A 92 50.05 -15.31 -8.03
N GLU A 93 49.61 -15.37 -9.29
CA GLU A 93 50.46 -15.06 -10.44
C GLU A 93 50.97 -13.61 -10.40
N LEU A 94 50.12 -12.65 -10.03
CA LEU A 94 50.51 -11.25 -9.85
C LEU A 94 51.45 -11.05 -8.65
N TYR A 95 51.19 -11.70 -7.51
CA TYR A 95 52.04 -11.67 -6.33
C TYR A 95 53.39 -12.34 -6.60
N SER A 96 53.40 -13.50 -7.25
CA SER A 96 54.63 -14.19 -7.65
C SER A 96 55.42 -13.39 -8.69
N ALA A 97 54.76 -12.74 -9.65
CA ALA A 97 55.42 -11.86 -10.63
C ALA A 97 56.00 -10.58 -9.98
N ALA A 98 55.44 -10.15 -8.85
CA ALA A 98 55.93 -9.03 -8.05
C ALA A 98 56.97 -9.44 -6.98
N GLY A 99 57.35 -10.72 -6.91
CA GLY A 99 58.29 -11.23 -5.90
C GLY A 99 57.73 -11.27 -4.48
N LEU A 100 56.40 -11.22 -4.33
CA LEU A 100 55.69 -11.31 -3.05
C LEU A 100 55.32 -12.76 -2.75
N ASP A 101 55.21 -13.09 -1.46
CA ASP A 101 54.69 -14.38 -1.04
C ASP A 101 53.26 -14.57 -1.58
N THR A 102 53.04 -15.68 -2.28
CA THR A 102 51.71 -16.06 -2.75
C THR A 102 50.81 -16.36 -1.55
N VAL A 103 49.56 -15.90 -1.59
CA VAL A 103 48.55 -16.25 -0.60
C VAL A 103 48.35 -17.76 -0.67
N LYS A 104 48.86 -18.48 0.33
CA LYS A 104 48.46 -19.87 0.57
C LYS A 104 46.97 -19.82 0.88
N ILE A 105 46.17 -20.60 0.14
CA ILE A 105 44.78 -20.85 0.54
C ILE A 105 44.88 -21.61 1.86
N THR A 106 44.90 -20.90 2.97
CA THR A 106 44.54 -21.44 4.26
C THR A 106 43.06 -21.77 4.14
N GLU A 107 42.78 -22.99 3.69
CA GLU A 107 41.43 -23.54 3.61
C GLU A 107 40.67 -23.15 4.89
N ASN A 108 39.53 -22.47 4.79
CA ASN A 108 38.65 -22.12 5.91
C ASN A 108 38.98 -20.93 6.84
N GLU A 109 39.77 -19.90 6.49
CA GLU A 109 39.76 -18.67 7.32
C GLU A 109 38.36 -18.02 7.40
N ALA A 110 37.63 -17.99 6.29
CA ALA A 110 36.25 -17.51 6.25
C ALA A 110 35.33 -18.34 7.16
N LEU A 111 35.39 -19.67 7.06
CA LEU A 111 34.60 -20.57 7.90
C LEU A 111 34.99 -20.47 9.39
N ALA A 112 36.29 -20.41 9.69
CA ALA A 112 36.80 -20.25 11.05
C ALA A 112 36.29 -18.95 11.68
N ASN A 113 36.28 -17.84 10.94
CA ASN A 113 35.71 -16.58 11.40
C ASN A 113 34.19 -16.69 11.63
N ILE A 114 33.46 -17.33 10.73
CA ILE A 114 32.03 -17.58 10.91
C ILE A 114 31.79 -18.39 12.19
N MET A 115 32.49 -19.51 12.38
CA MET A 115 32.36 -20.34 13.58
C MET A 115 32.75 -19.61 14.85
N LYS A 116 33.89 -18.91 14.86
CA LYS A 116 34.36 -18.13 16.01
C LYS A 116 33.31 -17.09 16.43
N SER A 117 32.75 -16.37 15.47
CA SER A 117 31.70 -15.39 15.73
C SER A 117 30.40 -16.02 16.23
N ALA A 118 30.00 -17.16 15.66
CA ALA A 118 28.81 -17.92 16.07
C ALA A 118 28.96 -18.48 17.49
N ILE A 119 30.10 -19.09 17.84
CA ILE A 119 30.40 -19.58 19.19
C ILE A 119 30.27 -18.45 20.21
N LYS A 120 30.86 -17.28 19.92
CA LYS A 120 30.81 -16.12 20.83
C LYS A 120 29.40 -15.54 20.96
N GLN A 121 28.63 -15.51 19.88
CA GLN A 121 27.28 -14.98 19.91
C GLN A 121 26.31 -15.90 20.66
N THR A 122 26.51 -17.21 20.58
CA THR A 122 25.61 -18.21 21.16
C THR A 122 26.10 -18.78 22.48
N SER A 123 27.20 -18.24 23.03
CA SER A 123 27.87 -18.79 24.21
C SER A 123 28.23 -20.28 24.07
N GLY A 124 28.48 -20.74 22.84
CA GLY A 124 28.84 -22.12 22.51
C GLY A 124 27.71 -22.97 21.93
N ASP A 125 26.44 -22.55 22.06
CA ASP A 125 25.30 -23.37 21.63
C ASP A 125 25.20 -23.54 20.10
N LEU A 126 25.82 -22.64 19.33
CA LEU A 126 25.82 -22.62 17.86
C LEU A 126 24.42 -22.75 17.24
N TYR A 127 23.44 -22.21 17.95
CA TYR A 127 22.02 -22.19 17.61
C TYR A 127 21.41 -20.86 18.03
N ASN A 128 20.39 -20.41 17.30
CA ASN A 128 19.81 -19.08 17.42
C ASN A 128 20.90 -18.00 17.27
N LEU A 129 21.64 -18.06 16.16
CA LEU A 129 22.69 -17.12 15.77
C LEU A 129 22.18 -15.67 15.78
N THR A 130 20.88 -15.47 15.55
CA THR A 130 20.26 -14.13 15.62
C THR A 130 19.94 -13.63 17.03
N GLN A 131 20.09 -14.48 18.05
CA GLN A 131 19.64 -14.23 19.43
C GLN A 131 18.18 -13.77 19.50
N SER A 132 17.32 -14.32 18.63
CA SER A 132 15.92 -13.93 18.58
C SER A 132 15.19 -14.38 19.84
N MET A 133 14.29 -13.51 20.32
CA MET A 133 13.34 -13.81 21.39
C MET A 133 11.97 -14.21 20.84
N GLY A 134 11.88 -14.53 19.55
CA GLY A 134 10.64 -14.95 18.92
C GLY A 134 10.13 -16.25 19.52
N PHE A 135 8.86 -16.28 19.90
CA PHE A 135 8.21 -17.40 20.59
C PHE A 135 8.84 -17.77 21.94
N ALA A 136 9.62 -16.86 22.54
CA ALA A 136 10.09 -16.99 23.90
C ALA A 136 8.99 -16.64 24.92
N GLN A 137 9.05 -17.28 26.07
CA GLN A 137 8.23 -16.99 27.25
C GLN A 137 9.11 -17.02 28.50
N LYS A 138 8.74 -16.27 29.54
CA LYS A 138 9.37 -16.42 30.85
C LYS A 138 8.57 -17.38 31.71
N ILE A 139 9.22 -18.45 32.14
CA ILE A 139 8.70 -19.39 33.12
C ILE A 139 9.67 -19.36 34.31
N ASN A 140 9.18 -18.96 35.48
CA ASN A 140 9.99 -18.85 36.72
C ASN A 140 11.27 -18.01 36.53
N GLY A 141 11.15 -16.88 35.82
CA GLY A 141 12.27 -15.97 35.54
C GLY A 141 13.26 -16.47 34.48
N LYS A 142 13.09 -17.69 33.96
CA LYS A 142 13.94 -18.25 32.89
C LYS A 142 13.27 -18.10 31.53
N VAL A 143 14.08 -17.78 30.52
CA VAL A 143 13.65 -17.77 29.13
C VAL A 143 13.46 -19.22 28.67
N VAL A 144 12.25 -19.55 28.22
CA VAL A 144 11.89 -20.84 27.65
C VAL A 144 11.31 -20.59 26.27
N TYR A 145 11.72 -21.36 25.28
CA TYR A 145 11.22 -21.25 23.91
C TYR A 145 10.10 -22.27 23.66
N LYS A 146 9.03 -21.84 23.00
CA LYS A 146 7.99 -22.77 22.51
C LYS A 146 8.60 -23.68 21.42
N PRO A 147 8.07 -24.92 21.20
CA PRO A 147 8.61 -25.81 20.18
C PRO A 147 8.70 -25.19 18.78
N ILE A 148 7.72 -24.35 18.41
CA ILE A 148 7.71 -23.64 17.12
C ILE A 148 8.89 -22.66 16.94
N ALA A 149 9.51 -22.20 18.03
CA ALA A 149 10.68 -21.34 17.99
C ALA A 149 11.84 -22.01 17.25
N LYS A 150 11.97 -23.35 17.35
CA LYS A 150 13.02 -24.08 16.67
C LYS A 150 13.01 -23.87 15.16
N TYR A 151 11.86 -24.11 14.54
CA TYR A 151 11.73 -23.93 13.10
C TYR A 151 11.96 -22.47 12.67
N TYR A 152 11.57 -21.51 13.52
CA TYR A 152 11.86 -20.10 13.30
C TYR A 152 13.35 -19.76 13.39
N HIS A 153 14.05 -20.27 14.40
CA HIS A 153 15.49 -20.07 14.58
C HIS A 153 16.29 -20.73 13.47
N ASP A 154 15.98 -21.99 13.11
CA ASP A 154 16.67 -22.73 12.05
C ASP A 154 16.63 -21.94 10.71
N ALA A 155 15.47 -21.36 10.37
CA ALA A 155 15.32 -20.54 9.16
C ALA A 155 16.14 -19.24 9.20
N MET A 156 16.27 -18.61 10.37
CA MET A 156 17.06 -17.39 10.53
C MET A 156 18.56 -17.68 10.56
N ASP A 157 18.97 -18.77 11.21
CA ASP A 157 20.35 -19.20 11.30
C ASP A 157 20.87 -19.55 9.90
N LEU A 158 20.06 -20.24 9.08
CA LEU A 158 20.40 -20.47 7.67
C LEU A 158 20.56 -19.16 6.91
N ALA A 159 19.63 -18.22 7.09
CA ALA A 159 19.74 -16.91 6.44
C ALA A 159 21.01 -16.15 6.84
N VAL A 160 21.39 -16.19 8.13
CA VAL A 160 22.63 -15.58 8.63
C VAL A 160 23.85 -16.27 8.02
N MET A 161 23.89 -17.61 7.99
CA MET A 161 24.98 -18.37 7.40
C MET A 161 25.13 -18.10 5.89
N GLN A 162 24.03 -18.01 5.16
CA GLN A 162 23.99 -17.63 3.76
C GLN A 162 24.58 -16.23 3.51
N ILE A 163 24.29 -15.28 4.39
CA ILE A 163 24.84 -13.92 4.31
C ILE A 163 26.34 -13.93 4.65
N LYS A 164 26.72 -14.60 5.74
CA LYS A 164 28.09 -14.60 6.26
C LYS A 164 29.07 -15.37 5.40
N SER A 165 28.61 -16.42 4.72
CA SER A 165 29.37 -17.10 3.68
C SER A 165 29.58 -16.24 2.42
N GLY A 166 28.85 -15.14 2.27
CA GLY A 166 28.86 -14.34 1.04
C GLY A 166 28.18 -15.03 -0.15
N SER A 167 27.48 -16.16 0.07
CA SER A 167 26.83 -16.92 -0.99
C SER A 167 25.64 -16.18 -1.61
N ILE A 168 24.87 -15.43 -0.80
CA ILE A 168 23.76 -14.57 -1.27
C ILE A 168 23.63 -13.28 -0.44
N ASN A 169 22.93 -12.28 -1.00
CA ASN A 169 22.69 -11.01 -0.31
C ASN A 169 21.55 -11.09 0.73
N TYR A 170 21.52 -10.10 1.64
CA TYR A 170 20.51 -9.97 2.70
C TYR A 170 19.06 -10.07 2.22
N ASN A 171 18.70 -9.35 1.15
CA ASN A 171 17.31 -9.32 0.69
C ASN A 171 16.86 -10.69 0.18
N THR A 172 17.76 -11.43 -0.48
CA THR A 172 17.49 -12.79 -0.96
C THR A 172 17.33 -13.77 0.21
N ALA A 173 18.27 -13.75 1.16
CA ALA A 173 18.24 -14.63 2.34
C ALA A 173 16.99 -14.38 3.20
N ILE A 174 16.66 -13.11 3.47
CA ILE A 174 15.45 -12.75 4.23
C ILE A 174 14.20 -13.21 3.49
N LYS A 175 14.13 -13.03 2.17
CA LYS A 175 12.97 -13.46 1.39
C LYS A 175 12.79 -14.98 1.46
N GLN A 176 13.86 -15.75 1.31
CA GLN A 176 13.82 -17.21 1.38
C GLN A 176 13.41 -17.70 2.76
N ALA A 177 13.94 -17.12 3.83
CA ALA A 177 13.51 -17.45 5.20
C ALA A 177 12.03 -17.13 5.42
N VAL A 178 11.54 -15.99 4.93
CA VAL A 178 10.12 -15.62 4.99
C VAL A 178 9.26 -16.61 4.21
N ASP A 179 9.67 -16.97 2.99
CA ASP A 179 8.95 -17.93 2.14
C ASP A 179 8.90 -19.32 2.81
N ARG A 180 10.03 -19.84 3.32
CA ARG A 180 10.12 -21.12 4.09
C ARG A 180 9.16 -21.15 5.26
N LEU A 181 9.19 -20.12 6.11
CA LEU A 181 8.32 -20.01 7.27
C LEU A 181 6.86 -19.90 6.86
N CYS A 182 6.58 -19.16 5.78
CA CYS A 182 5.23 -19.02 5.28
C CYS A 182 4.68 -20.31 4.66
N GLU A 183 5.48 -21.07 3.92
CA GLU A 183 5.04 -22.34 3.34
C GLU A 183 4.67 -23.36 4.42
N SER A 184 5.29 -23.27 5.59
CA SER A 184 4.98 -24.11 6.76
C SER A 184 3.86 -23.56 7.66
N GLY A 185 3.16 -22.50 7.23
CA GLY A 185 2.01 -21.93 7.95
C GLY A 185 2.33 -20.85 8.99
N ILE A 186 3.61 -20.55 9.26
CA ILE A 186 3.99 -19.49 10.20
C ILE A 186 3.81 -18.13 9.53
N ARG A 187 2.97 -17.25 10.11
CA ARG A 187 2.67 -15.90 9.58
C ARG A 187 3.01 -14.76 10.53
N SER A 188 3.07 -15.07 11.83
CA SER A 188 3.39 -14.13 12.89
C SER A 188 4.35 -14.76 13.88
N VAL A 189 5.11 -13.89 14.55
CA VAL A 189 5.99 -14.23 15.66
C VAL A 189 5.48 -13.49 16.89
N ASP A 190 5.25 -14.25 17.95
CA ASP A 190 4.83 -13.70 19.24
C ASP A 190 6.05 -13.42 20.09
N TYR A 191 6.00 -12.31 20.83
CA TYR A 191 7.02 -11.95 21.82
C TYR A 191 6.40 -11.91 23.21
N GLU A 192 7.23 -12.17 24.23
CA GLU A 192 6.84 -12.11 25.64
C GLU A 192 6.17 -10.78 26.03
N SER A 193 6.52 -9.68 25.35
CA SER A 193 5.91 -8.37 25.55
C SER A 193 4.41 -8.28 25.19
N GLY A 194 3.82 -9.36 24.66
CA GLY A 194 2.44 -9.39 24.17
C GLY A 194 2.28 -8.83 22.74
N VAL A 195 3.35 -8.32 22.15
CA VAL A 195 3.35 -7.81 20.77
C VAL A 195 3.57 -8.96 19.80
N ALA A 196 2.66 -9.12 18.83
CA ALA A 196 2.87 -9.98 17.68
C ALA A 196 3.44 -9.18 16.51
N ASN A 197 4.44 -9.71 15.81
CA ASN A 197 4.93 -9.12 14.56
C ASN A 197 4.66 -10.08 13.40
N ARG A 198 4.44 -9.53 12.21
CA ARG A 198 4.42 -10.36 11.00
C ARG A 198 5.80 -10.94 10.74
N ILE A 199 5.81 -12.13 10.14
CA ILE A 199 7.03 -12.91 9.93
C ILE A 199 8.09 -12.14 9.11
N ASP A 200 7.68 -11.37 8.09
CA ASP A 200 8.56 -10.54 7.26
C ASP A 200 9.30 -9.45 8.06
N VAL A 201 8.64 -8.88 9.06
CA VAL A 201 9.21 -7.87 9.96
C VAL A 201 10.16 -8.53 10.96
N ALA A 202 9.73 -9.65 11.55
CA ALA A 202 10.50 -10.37 12.57
C ALA A 202 11.82 -10.92 11.99
N VAL A 203 11.74 -11.62 10.85
CA VAL A 203 12.90 -12.22 10.16
C VAL A 203 13.90 -11.13 9.75
N ARG A 204 13.45 -10.07 9.07
CA ARG A 204 14.37 -8.98 8.65
C ARG A 204 15.09 -8.37 9.86
N ARG A 205 14.37 -8.09 10.95
CA ARG A 205 14.98 -7.51 12.15
C ARG A 205 16.02 -8.46 12.75
N ALA A 206 15.66 -9.72 12.95
CA ALA A 206 16.53 -10.71 13.58
C ALA A 206 17.79 -10.98 12.74
N VAL A 207 17.65 -11.19 11.44
CA VAL A 207 18.78 -11.47 10.53
C VAL A 207 19.73 -10.26 10.43
N MET A 208 19.20 -9.04 10.28
CA MET A 208 20.03 -7.83 10.19
C MET A 208 20.78 -7.56 11.50
N THR A 209 20.08 -7.62 12.64
CA THR A 209 20.70 -7.40 13.96
C THR A 209 21.71 -8.50 14.28
N GLY A 210 21.33 -9.77 14.10
CA GLY A 210 22.19 -10.92 14.37
C GLY A 210 23.47 -10.90 13.54
N SER A 211 23.35 -10.65 12.23
CA SER A 211 24.52 -10.54 11.36
C SER A 211 25.44 -9.38 11.75
N ASN A 212 24.90 -8.21 12.09
CA ASN A 212 25.71 -7.08 12.55
C ASN A 212 26.46 -7.43 13.86
N GLN A 213 25.77 -8.07 14.80
CA GLN A 213 26.37 -8.52 16.07
C GLN A 213 27.50 -9.53 15.85
N MET A 214 27.36 -10.49 14.92
CA MET A 214 28.46 -11.42 14.57
C MET A 214 29.70 -10.65 14.08
N SER A 215 29.51 -9.64 13.22
CA SER A 215 30.62 -8.81 12.74
C SER A 215 31.28 -8.06 13.90
N GLN A 216 30.51 -7.48 14.81
CA GLN A 216 31.04 -6.80 15.99
C GLN A 216 31.83 -7.76 16.90
N LYS A 217 31.38 -9.01 17.06
CA LYS A 217 32.12 -10.02 17.82
C LYS A 217 33.48 -10.34 17.19
N LEU A 218 33.57 -10.40 15.87
CA LEU A 218 34.85 -10.57 15.17
C LEU A 218 35.78 -9.37 15.40
N THR A 219 35.24 -8.15 15.28
CA THR A 219 36.02 -6.94 15.57
C THR A 219 36.58 -6.96 16.99
N LEU A 220 35.74 -7.27 18.00
CA LEU A 220 36.18 -7.34 19.40
C LEU A 220 37.25 -8.41 19.64
N GLU A 221 37.19 -9.51 18.91
CA GLU A 221 38.19 -10.56 19.00
C GLU A 221 39.52 -10.15 18.38
N GLY A 222 39.51 -9.55 17.18
CA GLY A 222 40.72 -8.99 16.59
C GLY A 222 41.34 -7.91 17.47
N MET A 223 40.50 -7.07 18.10
CA MET A 223 40.97 -6.09 19.09
C MET A 223 41.67 -6.76 20.28
N LYS A 224 41.08 -7.82 20.82
CA LYS A 224 41.68 -8.59 21.93
C LYS A 224 43.03 -9.19 21.53
N GLU A 225 43.13 -9.77 20.33
CA GLU A 225 44.36 -10.38 19.81
C GLU A 225 45.48 -9.36 19.58
N THR A 226 45.12 -8.17 19.11
CA THR A 226 46.04 -7.07 18.83
C THR A 226 46.33 -6.18 20.04
N GLY A 227 45.63 -6.39 21.16
CA GLY A 227 45.72 -5.55 22.35
C GLY A 227 45.13 -4.15 22.16
N ASN A 228 44.34 -3.91 21.11
CA ASN A 228 43.69 -2.63 20.87
C ASN A 228 42.47 -2.43 21.79
N ASP A 229 42.39 -1.27 22.42
CA ASP A 229 41.33 -0.95 23.39
C ASP A 229 40.44 0.23 22.97
N PHE A 230 40.65 0.80 21.78
CA PHE A 230 39.85 1.93 21.31
C PHE A 230 39.05 1.59 20.05
N VAL A 231 37.84 2.15 19.96
CA VAL A 231 36.93 1.93 18.84
C VAL A 231 36.35 3.24 18.36
N GLU A 232 36.18 3.36 17.04
CA GLU A 232 35.38 4.42 16.45
C GLU A 232 34.04 3.85 16.00
N ILE A 233 32.95 4.52 16.36
CA ILE A 233 31.59 4.12 15.97
C ILE A 233 31.27 4.68 14.59
N THR A 234 30.77 3.82 13.69
CA THR A 234 30.32 4.23 12.35
C THR A 234 29.27 5.34 12.43
N ALA A 235 29.17 6.17 11.39
CA ALA A 235 28.14 7.20 11.27
C ALA A 235 27.25 6.93 10.04
N HIS A 236 25.96 7.23 10.12
CA HIS A 236 25.06 7.16 8.98
C HIS A 236 23.88 8.13 9.14
N ILE A 237 23.31 8.54 8.01
CA ILE A 237 22.09 9.36 7.98
C ILE A 237 20.89 8.65 8.62
N GLY A 238 20.02 9.41 9.29
CA GLY A 238 18.80 8.93 9.93
C GLY A 238 19.07 7.99 11.09
N ALA A 239 20.14 8.24 11.86
CA ALA A 239 20.30 7.60 13.17
C ALA A 239 19.15 8.00 14.09
N ARG A 240 18.70 7.06 14.94
CA ARG A 240 17.70 7.42 15.95
C ARG A 240 18.29 8.46 16.90
N PRO A 241 17.51 9.42 17.43
CA PRO A 241 18.06 10.53 18.23
C PRO A 241 18.90 10.11 19.45
N SER A 242 18.62 8.95 20.05
CA SER A 242 19.44 8.43 21.15
C SER A 242 20.82 7.91 20.69
N HIS A 243 20.94 7.49 19.43
CA HIS A 243 22.14 6.86 18.86
C HIS A 243 22.99 7.83 18.04
N SER A 244 22.39 8.91 17.52
CA SER A 244 23.13 9.95 16.81
C SER A 244 24.27 10.52 17.67
N LYS A 245 24.07 10.54 18.99
CA LYS A 245 25.05 10.99 20.00
C LYS A 245 26.38 10.23 19.99
N TRP A 246 26.43 9.04 19.40
CA TRP A 246 27.60 8.16 19.38
C TRP A 246 28.38 8.19 18.06
N GLN A 247 27.79 8.73 16.99
CA GLN A 247 28.32 8.62 15.64
C GLN A 247 29.68 9.28 15.49
N GLY A 248 30.62 8.57 14.84
CA GLY A 248 31.97 9.06 14.54
C GLY A 248 32.83 9.38 15.76
N LYS A 249 32.39 8.99 16.96
CA LYS A 249 33.13 9.21 18.21
C LYS A 249 33.99 8.00 18.53
N VAL A 250 35.12 8.28 19.17
CA VAL A 250 36.07 7.28 19.66
C VAL A 250 35.79 7.00 21.13
N PHE A 251 35.81 5.72 21.50
CA PHE A 251 35.57 5.25 22.86
C PHE A 251 36.66 4.26 23.29
N CYS A 252 36.92 4.20 24.59
CA CYS A 252 37.76 3.18 25.21
C CYS A 252 36.88 1.98 25.62
N TYR A 253 37.18 0.80 25.09
CA TYR A 253 36.40 -0.42 25.31
C TYR A 253 36.47 -0.88 26.78
N SER A 254 37.67 -0.90 27.38
CA SER A 254 37.86 -1.24 28.79
C SER A 254 37.39 -0.18 29.78
N GLY A 255 37.15 1.05 29.32
CA GLY A 255 36.79 2.20 30.15
C GLY A 255 37.93 2.78 31.00
N LYS A 256 39.18 2.36 30.77
CA LYS A 256 40.34 2.77 31.58
C LYS A 256 41.02 4.06 31.10
N SER A 257 40.62 4.59 29.95
CA SER A 257 41.20 5.83 29.41
C SER A 257 40.70 7.07 30.14
N LYS A 258 41.59 8.05 30.32
CA LYS A 258 41.23 9.41 30.78
C LYS A 258 40.84 10.34 29.62
N GLU A 259 41.23 9.99 28.40
CA GLU A 259 41.03 10.81 27.19
C GLU A 259 39.75 10.43 26.46
N TYR A 260 39.42 9.13 26.41
CA TYR A 260 38.26 8.61 25.70
C TYR A 260 37.21 8.04 26.67
N PRO A 261 35.92 8.34 26.47
CA PRO A 261 34.85 7.83 27.32
C PRO A 261 34.69 6.30 27.25
N SER A 262 34.12 5.70 28.29
CA SER A 262 33.83 4.27 28.36
C SER A 262 32.82 3.86 27.28
N PHE A 263 33.17 2.87 26.46
CA PHE A 263 32.33 2.39 25.37
C PHE A 263 31.02 1.78 25.86
N ILE A 264 31.09 0.88 26.84
CA ILE A 264 29.92 0.14 27.32
C ILE A 264 28.95 1.08 28.06
N GLU A 265 29.47 1.92 28.96
CA GLU A 265 28.63 2.84 29.74
C GLU A 265 28.00 3.93 28.86
N SER A 266 28.75 4.48 27.90
CA SER A 266 28.25 5.56 27.04
C SER A 266 27.21 5.10 26.03
N THR A 267 27.29 3.84 25.59
CA THR A 267 26.48 3.32 24.48
C THR A 267 25.47 2.26 24.88
N GLY A 268 25.55 1.74 26.10
CA GLY A 268 24.76 0.60 26.57
C GLY A 268 25.03 -0.68 25.77
N TYR A 269 26.20 -0.81 25.15
CA TYR A 269 26.57 -1.98 24.34
C TYR A 269 26.29 -3.30 25.10
N GLY A 270 25.68 -4.26 24.41
CA GLY A 270 25.24 -5.53 25.01
C GLY A 270 23.80 -5.53 25.56
N THR A 271 23.12 -4.37 25.56
CA THR A 271 21.69 -4.28 25.91
C THR A 271 20.81 -4.16 24.65
N GLY A 272 19.52 -4.52 24.78
CA GLY A 272 18.53 -4.35 23.70
C GLY A 272 18.45 -2.93 23.11
N PRO A 273 18.37 -1.86 23.93
CA PRO A 273 18.35 -0.48 23.43
C PRO A 273 19.75 0.10 23.15
N GLY A 274 20.84 -0.59 23.44
CA GLY A 274 22.20 -0.07 23.23
C GLY A 274 22.71 -0.16 21.79
N LEU A 275 23.98 0.22 21.59
CA LEU A 275 24.71 0.04 20.34
C LEU A 275 24.74 -1.45 19.93
N GLY A 276 24.50 -1.72 18.64
CA GLY A 276 24.36 -3.10 18.14
C GLY A 276 23.09 -3.82 18.58
N GLY A 277 22.21 -3.15 19.34
CA GLY A 277 20.93 -3.67 19.79
C GLY A 277 19.82 -3.62 18.74
N TRP A 278 18.57 -3.65 19.18
CA TRP A 278 17.38 -3.80 18.32
C TRP A 278 17.31 -2.72 17.23
N ASN A 279 17.33 -3.16 15.96
CA ASN A 279 17.28 -2.30 14.77
C ASN A 279 18.39 -1.22 14.69
N CYS A 280 19.48 -1.36 15.46
CA CYS A 280 20.63 -0.48 15.35
C CYS A 280 21.44 -0.85 14.09
N ARG A 281 21.73 0.14 13.24
CA ARG A 281 22.54 -0.02 12.03
C ARG A 281 24.02 0.30 12.25
N HIS A 282 24.35 0.84 13.42
CA HIS A 282 25.72 1.17 13.77
C HIS A 282 26.54 -0.10 14.01
N SER A 283 27.79 -0.02 13.58
CA SER A 283 28.87 -0.90 14.02
C SER A 283 30.02 -0.04 14.53
N PHE A 284 31.16 -0.66 14.79
CA PHE A 284 32.39 0.00 15.21
C PHE A 284 33.59 -0.75 14.64
N TYR A 285 34.72 -0.07 14.54
CA TYR A 285 35.99 -0.64 14.09
C TYR A 285 37.13 -0.20 15.02
N PRO A 286 38.27 -0.93 15.02
CA PRO A 286 39.42 -0.60 15.84
C PRO A 286 39.95 0.80 15.49
N PHE A 287 40.24 1.61 16.50
CA PHE A 287 40.89 2.91 16.37
C PHE A 287 42.19 2.87 17.16
N ILE A 288 43.30 3.34 16.59
CA ILE A 288 44.60 3.36 17.27
C ILE A 288 45.01 4.82 17.49
N PRO A 289 44.98 5.35 18.73
CA PRO A 289 45.38 6.73 19.01
C PRO A 289 46.77 7.06 18.47
N GLY A 290 46.90 8.20 17.79
CA GLY A 290 48.15 8.66 17.17
C GLY A 290 48.50 8.01 15.82
N ILE A 291 47.76 6.98 15.37
CA ILE A 291 47.95 6.34 14.06
C ILE A 291 46.68 6.45 13.20
N SER A 292 45.52 6.17 13.78
CA SER A 292 44.23 6.25 13.10
C SER A 292 43.75 7.70 13.04
N ASN A 293 43.21 8.08 11.89
CA ASN A 293 42.41 9.29 11.75
C ASN A 293 40.93 8.92 11.87
N ARG A 294 40.12 9.79 12.48
CA ARG A 294 38.66 9.61 12.52
C ARG A 294 38.12 9.56 11.08
N ALA A 295 37.15 8.70 10.84
CA ALA A 295 36.51 8.62 9.52
C ALA A 295 35.60 9.81 9.22
N TYR A 296 35.18 10.54 10.25
CA TYR A 296 34.33 11.72 10.13
C TYR A 296 34.87 12.87 10.97
N THR A 297 34.92 14.05 10.37
CA THR A 297 35.13 15.32 11.07
C THR A 297 33.87 15.71 11.85
N ASP A 298 34.01 16.62 12.83
CA ASP A 298 32.85 17.10 13.59
C ASP A 298 31.86 17.88 12.69
N GLU A 299 32.37 18.61 11.70
CA GLU A 299 31.53 19.30 10.70
C GLU A 299 30.71 18.32 9.84
N GLU A 300 31.29 17.20 9.41
CA GLU A 300 30.55 16.16 8.68
C GLU A 300 29.50 15.48 9.54
N LEU A 301 29.76 15.31 10.84
CA LEU A 301 28.81 14.70 11.78
C LEU A 301 27.64 15.64 12.11
N ASP A 302 27.92 16.93 12.29
CA ASP A 302 26.89 17.95 12.55
C ASP A 302 25.96 18.13 11.33
N ASN A 303 26.49 17.91 10.12
CA ASN A 303 25.74 18.02 8.86
C ASN A 303 25.37 16.66 8.24
N ILE A 304 25.48 15.56 9.00
CA ILE A 304 25.23 14.21 8.46
C ILE A 304 23.77 14.02 8.03
N ASP A 305 22.83 14.56 8.81
CA ASP A 305 21.41 14.49 8.50
C ASP A 305 21.02 15.71 7.65
N PRO A 306 20.26 15.53 6.56
CA PRO A 306 19.76 16.66 5.80
C PRO A 306 18.78 17.48 6.64
N SER A 307 18.66 18.76 6.29
CA SER A 307 17.74 19.68 6.94
C SER A 307 16.30 19.16 6.97
N PRO A 308 15.54 19.41 8.04
CA PRO A 308 14.12 19.05 8.10
C PRO A 308 13.33 19.66 6.94
N PHE A 309 12.30 18.94 6.48
CA PHE A 309 11.44 19.38 5.38
C PHE A 309 9.96 19.34 5.79
N GLU A 310 9.14 20.17 5.14
CA GLU A 310 7.69 20.17 5.32
C GLU A 310 7.00 19.28 4.28
N TYR A 311 6.03 18.49 4.71
CA TYR A 311 5.16 17.75 3.82
C TYR A 311 3.74 17.70 4.38
N ASN A 312 2.77 18.20 3.61
CA ASN A 312 1.35 18.29 3.98
C ASN A 312 1.11 18.97 5.36
N GLY A 313 1.78 20.10 5.63
CA GLY A 313 1.59 20.86 6.88
C GLY A 313 2.32 20.27 8.10
N LYS A 314 3.17 19.25 7.90
CA LYS A 314 3.96 18.63 8.96
C LYS A 314 5.45 18.68 8.63
N MET A 315 6.25 19.13 9.59
CA MET A 315 7.71 19.06 9.54
C MET A 315 8.21 17.64 9.84
N TYR A 316 9.21 17.20 9.11
CA TYR A 316 9.88 15.91 9.28
C TYR A 316 11.39 16.11 9.35
N THR A 317 12.02 15.58 10.40
CA THR A 317 13.44 15.23 10.37
C THR A 317 13.68 14.03 9.43
N TYR A 318 14.91 13.82 8.97
CA TYR A 318 15.24 12.66 8.13
C TYR A 318 14.90 11.33 8.83
N TYR A 319 15.19 11.20 10.13
CA TYR A 319 14.82 10.03 10.92
C TYR A 319 13.30 9.79 10.91
N GLU A 320 12.49 10.82 11.21
CA GLU A 320 11.03 10.70 11.21
C GLU A 320 10.49 10.36 9.82
N ALA A 321 11.07 10.92 8.77
CA ALA A 321 10.71 10.60 7.40
C ALA A 321 10.99 9.13 7.06
N THR A 322 12.12 8.56 7.48
CA THR A 322 12.37 7.12 7.31
C THR A 322 11.37 6.27 8.11
N GLN A 323 10.95 6.71 9.29
CA GLN A 323 9.92 6.00 10.07
C GLN A 323 8.55 6.07 9.39
N HIS A 324 8.19 7.22 8.82
CA HIS A 324 6.96 7.41 8.07
C HIS A 324 6.96 6.57 6.79
N GLN A 325 8.07 6.58 6.03
CA GLN A 325 8.26 5.73 4.87
C GLN A 325 8.02 4.25 5.22
N ARG A 326 8.60 3.76 6.33
CA ARG A 326 8.38 2.37 6.82
C ARG A 326 6.92 2.08 7.20
N GLN A 327 6.15 3.07 7.67
CA GLN A 327 4.72 2.91 7.92
C GLN A 327 3.96 2.68 6.61
N ILE A 328 4.29 3.46 5.57
CA ILE A 328 3.71 3.31 4.22
C ILE A 328 4.05 1.94 3.65
N GLU A 329 5.31 1.51 3.76
CA GLU A 329 5.75 0.18 3.30
C GLU A 329 4.96 -0.96 3.99
N ARG A 330 4.73 -0.86 5.30
CA ARG A 330 3.89 -1.83 6.05
C ARG A 330 2.44 -1.83 5.55
N ALA A 331 1.88 -0.67 5.25
CA ALA A 331 0.53 -0.54 4.71
C ALA A 331 0.45 -1.20 3.31
N ILE A 332 1.43 -0.95 2.43
CA ILE A 332 1.53 -1.61 1.12
C ILE A 332 1.59 -3.12 1.27
N ARG A 333 2.46 -3.64 2.14
CA ARG A 333 2.57 -5.09 2.37
C ARG A 333 1.27 -5.69 2.89
N LYS A 334 0.55 -4.98 3.78
CA LYS A 334 -0.80 -5.38 4.24
C LYS A 334 -1.77 -5.50 3.08
N THR A 335 -1.89 -4.46 2.26
CA THR A 335 -2.83 -4.45 1.12
C THR A 335 -2.47 -5.53 0.10
N ARG A 336 -1.17 -5.73 -0.19
CA ARG A 336 -0.69 -6.83 -1.06
C ARG A 336 -1.08 -8.20 -0.53
N THR A 337 -0.92 -8.42 0.78
CA THR A 337 -1.34 -9.67 1.43
C THR A 337 -2.85 -9.89 1.31
N GLN A 338 -3.66 -8.83 1.51
CA GLN A 338 -5.11 -8.90 1.34
C GLN A 338 -5.50 -9.22 -0.11
N LEU A 339 -4.84 -8.62 -1.09
CA LEU A 339 -5.08 -8.88 -2.52
C LEU A 339 -4.81 -10.34 -2.90
N VAL A 340 -3.77 -10.95 -2.34
CA VAL A 340 -3.52 -12.39 -2.51
C VAL A 340 -4.71 -13.20 -1.97
N GLY A 341 -5.20 -12.85 -0.77
CA GLY A 341 -6.34 -13.51 -0.17
C GLY A 341 -7.63 -13.35 -0.96
N TYR A 342 -7.96 -12.12 -1.38
CA TYR A 342 -9.17 -11.83 -2.16
C TYR A 342 -9.17 -12.49 -3.53
N GLU A 343 -8.02 -12.53 -4.21
CA GLU A 343 -7.86 -13.24 -5.48
C GLU A 343 -8.09 -14.74 -5.29
N ALA A 344 -7.48 -15.34 -4.27
CA ALA A 344 -7.64 -16.77 -3.98
C ALA A 344 -9.08 -17.14 -3.60
N ALA A 345 -9.78 -16.24 -2.91
CA ALA A 345 -11.17 -16.43 -2.50
C ALA A 345 -12.21 -16.03 -3.58
N GLY A 346 -11.78 -15.48 -4.73
CA GLY A 346 -12.69 -15.01 -5.78
C GLY A 346 -13.51 -13.76 -5.42
N LEU A 347 -13.08 -13.00 -4.40
CA LEU A 347 -13.75 -11.81 -3.87
C LEU A 347 -13.45 -10.58 -4.74
N LYS A 348 -14.14 -10.47 -5.88
CA LYS A 348 -13.86 -9.47 -6.94
C LYS A 348 -14.05 -8.01 -6.49
N ALA A 349 -15.07 -7.73 -5.67
CA ALA A 349 -15.36 -6.37 -5.22
C ALA A 349 -14.27 -5.88 -4.24
N GLU A 350 -13.92 -6.72 -3.27
CA GLU A 350 -12.85 -6.51 -2.30
C GLU A 350 -11.48 -6.39 -2.98
N PHE A 351 -11.21 -7.25 -3.98
CA PHE A 351 -10.01 -7.17 -4.80
C PHE A 351 -9.92 -5.83 -5.54
N THR A 352 -11.04 -5.35 -6.12
CA THR A 352 -11.09 -4.06 -6.82
C THR A 352 -10.81 -2.90 -5.86
N ASN A 353 -11.48 -2.87 -4.71
CA ASN A 353 -11.29 -1.84 -3.69
C ASN A 353 -9.85 -1.83 -3.16
N ALA A 354 -9.29 -2.99 -2.83
CA ALA A 354 -7.90 -3.10 -2.39
C ALA A 354 -6.90 -2.74 -3.49
N SER A 355 -7.24 -2.97 -4.77
CA SER A 355 -6.41 -2.56 -5.90
C SER A 355 -6.30 -1.04 -6.03
N ILE A 356 -7.41 -0.33 -5.81
CA ILE A 356 -7.44 1.14 -5.78
C ILE A 356 -6.57 1.66 -4.63
N ILE A 357 -6.78 1.12 -3.42
CA ILE A 357 -5.99 1.46 -2.22
C ILE A 357 -4.50 1.22 -2.44
N LEU A 358 -4.12 0.05 -2.99
CA LEU A 358 -2.72 -0.27 -3.24
C LEU A 358 -2.07 0.75 -4.19
N LYS A 359 -2.77 1.17 -5.25
CA LYS A 359 -2.23 2.13 -6.21
C LYS A 359 -2.09 3.53 -5.61
N GLN A 360 -3.00 3.94 -4.74
CA GLN A 360 -2.87 5.18 -3.97
C GLN A 360 -1.68 5.12 -3.00
N GLN A 361 -1.53 4.01 -2.27
CA GLN A 361 -0.38 3.80 -1.37
C GLN A 361 0.96 3.80 -2.13
N GLU A 362 1.03 3.13 -3.29
CA GLU A 362 2.23 3.11 -4.15
C GLU A 362 2.56 4.49 -4.72
N LYS A 363 1.55 5.29 -5.08
CA LYS A 363 1.72 6.68 -5.52
C LYS A 363 2.26 7.53 -4.37
N TYR A 364 1.58 7.51 -3.23
CA TYR A 364 1.96 8.24 -2.03
C TYR A 364 3.38 7.89 -1.56
N TYR A 365 3.74 6.60 -1.59
CA TYR A 365 5.08 6.14 -1.28
C TYR A 365 6.15 6.80 -2.15
N ARG A 366 5.93 6.88 -3.47
CA ARG A 366 6.89 7.49 -4.39
C ARG A 366 6.97 9.00 -4.21
N GLU A 367 5.82 9.67 -4.06
CA GLU A 367 5.76 11.12 -3.86
C GLU A 367 6.43 11.53 -2.55
N PHE A 368 6.06 10.89 -1.44
CA PHE A 368 6.67 11.15 -0.14
C PHE A 368 8.17 10.87 -0.16
N SER A 369 8.59 9.72 -0.70
CA SER A 369 10.02 9.36 -0.76
C SER A 369 10.83 10.34 -1.63
N LYS A 370 10.23 10.84 -2.72
CA LYS A 370 10.86 11.85 -3.57
C LYS A 370 11.02 13.19 -2.86
N VAL A 371 9.98 13.66 -2.17
CA VAL A 371 10.05 14.94 -1.43
C VAL A 371 11.00 14.84 -0.25
N ALA A 372 11.02 13.68 0.43
CA ALA A 372 11.91 13.42 1.56
C ALA A 372 13.37 13.15 1.18
N ASP A 373 13.67 13.02 -0.13
CA ASP A 373 14.94 12.54 -0.66
C ASP A 373 15.43 11.22 -0.01
N ILE A 374 14.50 10.26 0.11
CA ILE A 374 14.79 8.93 0.65
C ILE A 374 14.64 7.90 -0.48
N PRO A 375 15.64 7.04 -0.72
CA PRO A 375 15.53 5.98 -1.71
C PRO A 375 14.33 5.06 -1.46
N THR A 376 13.64 4.66 -2.52
CA THR A 376 12.59 3.64 -2.43
C THR A 376 13.21 2.24 -2.39
N GLU A 377 12.77 1.40 -1.46
CA GLU A 377 13.24 0.01 -1.33
C GLU A 377 12.17 -0.99 -1.79
N LYS A 378 12.24 -1.39 -3.07
CA LYS A 378 11.28 -2.34 -3.67
C LYS A 378 11.22 -3.68 -2.91
N ASP A 379 12.34 -4.14 -2.38
CA ASP A 379 12.42 -5.40 -1.63
C ASP A 379 11.65 -5.34 -0.30
N ARG A 380 11.56 -4.15 0.31
CA ARG A 380 10.70 -3.95 1.48
C ARG A 380 9.22 -3.97 1.13
N LEU A 381 8.82 -3.80 -0.12
CA LEU A 381 7.41 -3.86 -0.49
C LEU A 381 6.93 -5.29 -0.77
N GLN A 382 7.83 -6.27 -0.86
CA GLN A 382 7.47 -7.65 -1.16
C GLN A 382 6.52 -8.22 -0.10
N ALA A 383 5.56 -9.03 -0.55
CA ALA A 383 4.63 -9.74 0.29
C ALA A 383 4.52 -11.18 -0.21
N TYR A 384 4.43 -12.14 0.71
CA TYR A 384 4.35 -13.57 0.38
C TYR A 384 3.21 -13.84 -0.63
N LYS A 385 3.51 -14.62 -1.67
CA LYS A 385 2.62 -14.94 -2.81
C LYS A 385 2.11 -13.77 -3.65
N PHE A 386 2.48 -12.51 -3.35
CA PHE A 386 2.17 -11.38 -4.22
C PHE A 386 3.15 -11.34 -5.40
N ASN A 387 2.78 -12.00 -6.49
CA ASN A 387 3.63 -12.17 -7.68
C ASN A 387 3.25 -11.21 -8.83
N LYS A 388 3.96 -11.31 -9.95
CA LYS A 388 3.74 -10.48 -11.15
C LYS A 388 2.32 -10.63 -11.72
N SER A 389 1.73 -11.82 -11.66
CA SER A 389 0.37 -12.08 -12.14
C SER A 389 -0.66 -11.29 -11.33
N ILE A 390 -0.61 -11.38 -10.00
CA ILE A 390 -1.50 -10.61 -9.13
C ILE A 390 -1.27 -9.10 -9.31
N SER A 391 -0.01 -8.67 -9.41
CA SER A 391 0.32 -7.27 -9.68
C SER A 391 -0.29 -6.73 -10.98
N GLN A 392 -0.30 -7.54 -12.05
CA GLN A 392 -0.95 -7.19 -13.31
C GLN A 392 -2.48 -7.13 -13.16
N LYS A 393 -3.10 -8.09 -12.45
CA LYS A 393 -4.54 -8.08 -12.16
C LYS A 393 -4.96 -6.83 -11.40
N VAL A 394 -4.18 -6.38 -10.43
CA VAL A 394 -4.41 -5.12 -9.69
C VAL A 394 -4.47 -3.93 -10.64
N VAL A 395 -3.50 -3.80 -11.56
CA VAL A 395 -3.44 -2.69 -12.53
C VAL A 395 -4.67 -2.70 -13.43
N TRP A 396 -5.03 -3.88 -13.96
CA TRP A 396 -6.20 -4.03 -14.82
C TRP A 396 -7.52 -3.77 -14.09
N SER A 397 -7.66 -4.27 -12.86
CA SER A 397 -8.84 -4.06 -12.03
C SER A 397 -9.08 -2.58 -11.78
N LYS A 398 -8.03 -1.82 -11.43
CA LYS A 398 -8.14 -0.37 -11.27
C LYS A 398 -8.50 0.32 -12.58
N LYS A 399 -7.81 0.00 -13.69
CA LYS A 399 -8.09 0.62 -15.00
C LYS A 399 -9.54 0.40 -15.43
N LYS A 400 -10.06 -0.81 -15.23
CA LYS A 400 -11.46 -1.15 -15.52
C LYS A 400 -12.42 -0.35 -14.64
N TYR A 401 -12.15 -0.26 -13.34
CA TYR A 401 -12.93 0.55 -12.41
C TYR A 401 -12.96 2.03 -12.82
N ASP A 402 -11.80 2.63 -13.09
CA ASP A 402 -11.68 4.03 -13.51
C ASP A 402 -12.53 4.30 -14.76
N GLN A 403 -12.48 3.39 -15.75
CA GLN A 403 -13.26 3.50 -16.98
C GLN A 403 -14.77 3.37 -16.74
N GLN A 404 -15.18 2.44 -15.89
CA GLN A 404 -16.59 2.23 -15.57
C GLN A 404 -17.20 3.44 -14.85
N GLU A 405 -16.50 3.97 -13.85
CA GLU A 405 -16.95 5.18 -13.16
C GLU A 405 -16.95 6.39 -14.10
N PHE A 406 -15.93 6.56 -14.94
CA PHE A 406 -15.92 7.63 -15.93
C PHE A 406 -17.14 7.56 -16.87
N ASN A 407 -17.42 6.38 -17.43
CA ASN A 407 -18.58 6.20 -18.31
C ASN A 407 -19.88 6.49 -17.57
N LYS A 408 -20.04 6.00 -16.35
CA LYS A 408 -21.22 6.29 -15.51
C LYS A 408 -21.44 7.79 -15.30
N PHE A 409 -20.40 8.54 -14.93
CA PHE A 409 -20.50 9.99 -14.77
C PHE A 409 -20.76 10.69 -16.11
N LYS A 410 -20.11 10.25 -17.19
CA LYS A 410 -20.30 10.79 -18.53
C LYS A 410 -21.73 10.60 -19.04
N ASP A 411 -22.28 9.41 -18.85
CA ASP A 411 -23.64 9.08 -19.28
C ASP A 411 -24.68 9.84 -18.44
N GLY A 412 -24.46 9.98 -17.13
CA GLY A 412 -25.38 10.69 -16.24
C GLY A 412 -25.33 12.21 -16.33
N LEU A 413 -24.16 12.81 -16.55
CA LEU A 413 -23.98 14.27 -16.53
C LEU A 413 -23.81 14.90 -17.91
N GLY A 414 -23.60 14.11 -18.97
CA GLY A 414 -23.40 14.60 -20.33
C GLY A 414 -22.25 15.62 -20.39
N THR A 415 -22.56 16.85 -20.83
CA THR A 415 -21.59 17.94 -20.99
C THR A 415 -21.03 18.48 -19.67
N LEU A 416 -21.62 18.13 -18.52
CA LEU A 416 -21.12 18.51 -17.19
C LEU A 416 -20.11 17.50 -16.62
N ALA A 417 -19.97 16.32 -17.23
CA ALA A 417 -18.93 15.38 -16.85
C ALA A 417 -17.55 15.85 -17.36
N PRO A 418 -16.44 15.37 -16.76
CA PRO A 418 -15.11 15.55 -17.33
C PRO A 418 -15.04 15.05 -18.76
N LYS A 419 -14.27 15.73 -19.62
CA LYS A 419 -14.22 15.43 -21.07
C LYS A 419 -13.43 14.18 -21.36
N THR A 420 -12.41 13.91 -20.55
CA THR A 420 -11.48 12.79 -20.75
C THR A 420 -11.37 11.93 -19.50
N LEU A 421 -10.97 10.67 -19.69
CA LEU A 421 -10.68 9.76 -18.58
C LEU A 421 -9.56 10.28 -17.68
N GLU A 422 -8.57 10.98 -18.24
CA GLU A 422 -7.44 11.50 -17.46
C GLU A 422 -7.87 12.64 -16.54
N GLU A 423 -8.69 13.57 -17.05
CA GLU A 423 -9.31 14.63 -16.25
C GLU A 423 -10.19 14.04 -15.14
N PHE A 424 -10.99 13.01 -15.44
CA PHE A 424 -11.79 12.32 -14.43
C PHE A 424 -10.93 11.66 -13.35
N LYS A 425 -9.84 10.98 -13.74
CA LYS A 425 -8.90 10.36 -12.79
C LYS A 425 -8.24 11.40 -11.89
N ASP A 426 -7.85 12.54 -12.44
CA ASP A 426 -7.27 13.65 -11.66
C ASP A 426 -8.26 14.15 -10.61
N ILE A 427 -9.52 14.39 -11.00
CA ILE A 427 -10.58 14.78 -10.07
C ILE A 427 -10.79 13.72 -8.99
N MET A 428 -10.90 12.45 -9.39
CA MET A 428 -11.16 11.32 -8.49
C MET A 428 -10.10 11.14 -7.39
N TYR A 429 -8.83 11.40 -7.69
CA TYR A 429 -7.73 11.02 -6.81
C TYR A 429 -6.94 12.18 -6.22
N ASN A 430 -7.04 13.37 -6.80
CA ASN A 430 -6.25 14.52 -6.38
C ASN A 430 -7.11 15.72 -5.96
N LYS A 431 -8.41 15.75 -6.29
CA LYS A 431 -9.27 16.92 -6.08
C LYS A 431 -10.57 16.57 -5.32
N PRO A 432 -10.50 16.34 -4.00
CA PRO A 432 -11.65 15.86 -3.22
C PRO A 432 -12.85 16.83 -3.24
N ILE A 433 -12.60 18.14 -3.27
CA ILE A 433 -13.66 19.16 -3.33
C ILE A 433 -14.41 19.09 -4.67
N GLU A 434 -13.67 19.03 -5.79
CA GLU A 434 -14.25 18.90 -7.12
C GLU A 434 -14.99 17.56 -7.28
N LEU A 435 -14.44 16.48 -6.73
CA LEU A 435 -15.10 15.17 -6.72
C LEU A 435 -16.43 15.20 -5.97
N ASN A 436 -16.49 15.86 -4.81
CA ASN A 436 -17.72 15.99 -4.03
C ASN A 436 -18.77 16.78 -4.80
N SER A 437 -18.38 17.90 -5.44
CA SER A 437 -19.29 18.66 -6.31
C SER A 437 -19.78 17.84 -7.51
N LEU A 438 -18.91 17.04 -8.13
CA LEU A 438 -19.29 16.17 -9.25
C LEU A 438 -20.28 15.08 -8.81
N LYS A 439 -20.04 14.46 -7.65
CA LYS A 439 -20.94 13.47 -7.03
C LYS A 439 -22.30 14.07 -6.71
N GLU A 440 -22.35 15.28 -6.17
CA GLU A 440 -23.59 15.99 -5.85
C GLU A 440 -24.40 16.25 -7.13
N LYS A 441 -23.78 16.81 -8.18
CA LYS A 441 -24.43 17.01 -9.48
C LYS A 441 -24.98 15.70 -10.04
N PHE A 442 -24.19 14.64 -10.01
CA PHE A 442 -24.60 13.32 -10.49
C PHE A 442 -25.78 12.77 -9.69
N TYR A 443 -25.75 12.91 -8.35
CA TYR A 443 -26.84 12.50 -7.48
C TYR A 443 -28.14 13.21 -7.84
N ILE A 444 -28.12 14.54 -8.00
CA ILE A 444 -29.29 15.35 -8.35
C ILE A 444 -29.91 14.87 -9.66
N VAL A 445 -29.10 14.76 -10.72
CA VAL A 445 -29.61 14.32 -12.03
C VAL A 445 -30.18 12.90 -11.95
N ASN A 446 -29.54 12.03 -11.18
CA ASN A 446 -29.96 10.65 -11.01
C ASN A 446 -31.23 10.46 -10.14
N LEU A 447 -31.74 11.50 -9.47
CA LEU A 447 -33.05 11.46 -8.80
C LEU A 447 -34.21 11.38 -9.79
N TYR A 448 -34.00 11.88 -11.01
CA TYR A 448 -35.05 12.07 -12.00
C TYR A 448 -35.04 10.95 -13.05
N GLN A 449 -36.23 10.59 -13.51
CA GLN A 449 -36.46 9.82 -14.73
C GLN A 449 -37.04 10.73 -15.81
N ASN A 450 -36.83 10.37 -17.06
CA ASN A 450 -37.39 11.08 -18.19
C ASN A 450 -38.78 10.53 -18.51
N ASP A 451 -39.82 11.37 -18.45
CA ASP A 451 -41.19 10.98 -18.77
C ASP A 451 -41.57 11.40 -20.20
N PHE A 452 -41.16 12.60 -20.63
CA PHE A 452 -41.40 13.11 -21.98
C PHE A 452 -40.23 13.98 -22.45
N GLY A 453 -39.92 13.95 -23.75
CA GLY A 453 -38.88 14.79 -24.34
C GLY A 453 -37.49 14.50 -23.78
N ASN A 454 -36.65 15.52 -23.60
CA ASN A 454 -35.35 15.40 -22.95
C ASN A 454 -34.92 16.72 -22.32
N ILE A 455 -34.63 16.72 -21.01
CA ILE A 455 -34.06 17.88 -20.31
C ILE A 455 -32.57 17.64 -20.06
N SER A 456 -31.73 18.60 -20.44
CA SER A 456 -30.28 18.49 -20.22
C SER A 456 -29.94 18.41 -18.72
N PRO A 457 -28.89 17.66 -18.30
CA PRO A 457 -28.44 17.60 -16.91
C PRO A 457 -28.23 18.98 -16.25
N LYS A 458 -27.70 19.96 -17.01
CA LYS A 458 -27.54 21.35 -16.55
C LYS A 458 -28.87 22.00 -16.19
N LYS A 459 -29.87 21.85 -17.06
CA LYS A 459 -31.21 22.39 -16.84
C LYS A 459 -31.92 21.64 -15.70
N ILE A 460 -31.70 20.33 -15.56
CA ILE A 460 -32.20 19.57 -14.40
C ILE A 460 -31.70 20.16 -13.09
N ILE A 461 -30.38 20.37 -12.96
CA ILE A 461 -29.78 20.93 -11.73
C ILE A 461 -30.30 22.34 -11.45
N GLU A 462 -30.44 23.17 -12.48
CA GLU A 462 -30.96 24.54 -12.36
C GLU A 462 -32.40 24.56 -11.81
N LEU A 463 -33.31 23.85 -12.48
CA LEU A 463 -34.72 23.81 -12.12
C LEU A 463 -34.95 23.09 -10.79
N ASP A 464 -34.21 22.01 -10.53
CA ASP A 464 -34.20 21.30 -9.24
C ASP A 464 -33.84 22.25 -8.09
N LYS A 465 -32.77 23.04 -8.23
CA LYS A 465 -32.36 24.00 -7.19
C LYS A 465 -33.46 25.03 -6.92
N LEU A 466 -34.02 25.62 -7.97
CA LEU A 466 -35.10 26.62 -7.86
C LEU A 466 -36.35 26.04 -7.19
N ALA A 467 -36.75 24.83 -7.59
CA ALA A 467 -37.92 24.15 -7.04
C ALA A 467 -37.69 23.72 -5.59
N PHE A 468 -36.49 23.22 -5.26
CA PHE A 468 -36.11 22.84 -3.91
C PHE A 468 -36.08 24.05 -2.97
N ASP A 469 -35.46 25.15 -3.38
CA ASP A 469 -35.41 26.40 -2.61
C ASP A 469 -36.82 26.97 -2.42
N ALA A 470 -37.66 26.98 -3.46
CA ALA A 470 -39.05 27.42 -3.33
C ALA A 470 -39.84 26.54 -2.35
N LYS A 471 -39.73 25.21 -2.44
CA LYS A 471 -40.41 24.30 -1.51
C LYS A 471 -39.90 24.46 -0.07
N ARG A 472 -38.59 24.60 0.12
CA ARG A 472 -37.96 24.61 1.45
C ARG A 472 -37.99 25.97 2.12
N ASN A 473 -37.85 27.08 1.40
CA ASN A 473 -37.75 28.41 2.02
C ASN A 473 -39.08 29.16 1.99
N ASN A 474 -39.90 28.93 0.97
CA ASN A 474 -41.15 29.68 0.81
C ASN A 474 -42.36 29.00 1.46
N GLN A 475 -42.25 27.73 1.86
CA GLN A 475 -43.31 27.04 2.61
C GLN A 475 -43.05 27.02 4.13
N ILE A 476 -44.12 26.94 4.93
CA ILE A 476 -43.99 26.77 6.39
C ILE A 476 -43.54 25.35 6.77
N SER A 477 -42.87 25.20 7.92
CA SER A 477 -42.14 23.99 8.35
C SER A 477 -42.94 22.68 8.25
N LYS A 478 -44.22 22.68 8.64
CA LYS A 478 -45.13 21.53 8.54
C LYS A 478 -45.33 21.05 7.10
N TYR A 479 -45.26 21.97 6.14
CA TYR A 479 -45.69 21.75 4.75
C TYR A 479 -44.52 21.44 3.81
N LYS A 480 -43.28 21.79 4.19
CA LYS A 480 -42.04 21.44 3.47
C LYS A 480 -41.87 19.94 3.19
N LYS A 481 -42.53 19.07 3.96
CA LYS A 481 -42.40 17.60 3.89
C LYS A 481 -43.63 16.89 3.31
N GLN A 482 -44.65 17.63 2.87
CA GLN A 482 -45.92 17.06 2.40
C GLN A 482 -46.24 17.47 0.96
N GLY A 483 -46.99 16.60 0.26
CA GLY A 483 -47.41 16.85 -1.12
C GLY A 483 -46.30 16.74 -2.15
N ASN A 484 -46.68 16.82 -3.42
CA ASN A 484 -45.76 16.95 -4.54
C ASN A 484 -45.53 18.44 -4.84
N PHE A 485 -44.31 18.79 -5.24
CA PHE A 485 -43.97 20.13 -5.72
C PHE A 485 -43.25 20.03 -7.06
N ALA A 486 -43.62 20.89 -8.00
CA ALA A 486 -43.05 20.89 -9.35
C ALA A 486 -42.81 22.31 -9.84
N ILE A 487 -41.93 22.42 -10.82
CA ILE A 487 -41.55 23.66 -11.50
C ILE A 487 -41.78 23.49 -13.01
N LEU A 488 -42.25 24.57 -13.63
CA LEU A 488 -42.42 24.72 -15.07
C LEU A 488 -41.61 25.94 -15.53
N GLU A 489 -40.81 25.75 -16.57
CA GLU A 489 -40.14 26.81 -17.32
C GLU A 489 -40.69 26.86 -18.75
N TYR A 490 -41.07 28.06 -19.21
CA TYR A 490 -41.49 28.35 -20.59
C TYR A 490 -41.15 29.81 -20.91
N ASN A 491 -40.65 30.13 -22.10
CA ASN A 491 -40.27 31.50 -22.48
C ASN A 491 -39.42 32.26 -21.43
N ASN A 492 -38.49 31.57 -20.75
CA ASN A 492 -37.69 32.08 -19.62
C ASN A 492 -38.49 32.52 -18.37
N LYS A 493 -39.79 32.19 -18.30
CA LYS A 493 -40.65 32.38 -17.13
C LYS A 493 -40.67 31.11 -16.30
N ILE A 494 -40.76 31.27 -14.98
CA ILE A 494 -40.81 30.16 -14.02
C ILE A 494 -42.14 30.19 -13.27
N LYS A 495 -42.76 29.02 -13.19
CA LYS A 495 -43.98 28.76 -12.42
C LYS A 495 -43.81 27.55 -11.53
N PHE A 496 -44.49 27.55 -10.40
CA PHE A 496 -44.48 26.48 -9.41
C PHE A 496 -45.89 25.94 -9.21
N ALA A 497 -46.01 24.65 -8.94
CA ALA A 497 -47.28 24.06 -8.55
C ALA A 497 -47.07 23.14 -7.35
N SER A 498 -48.11 23.02 -6.53
CA SER A 498 -48.14 22.14 -5.36
C SER A 498 -49.42 21.33 -5.36
N SER A 499 -49.33 20.05 -5.02
CA SER A 499 -50.51 19.20 -4.84
C SER A 499 -51.33 19.55 -3.59
N ARG A 500 -50.84 20.49 -2.77
CA ARG A 500 -51.49 20.98 -1.53
C ARG A 500 -52.05 22.41 -1.64
N ILE A 501 -51.90 23.04 -2.80
CA ILE A 501 -52.39 24.39 -3.08
C ILE A 501 -53.30 24.31 -4.30
N ALA A 502 -54.60 24.27 -4.08
CA ALA A 502 -55.64 24.30 -5.10
C ALA A 502 -56.01 25.73 -5.46
N ASP A 503 -56.28 26.60 -4.49
CA ASP A 503 -56.77 27.96 -4.77
C ASP A 503 -56.27 29.00 -3.75
N GLU A 504 -56.78 30.24 -3.83
CA GLU A 504 -56.33 31.35 -2.99
C GLU A 504 -56.83 31.27 -1.53
N THR A 505 -57.86 30.46 -1.28
CA THR A 505 -58.43 30.25 0.05
C THR A 505 -57.68 29.17 0.84
N ASP A 506 -56.84 28.38 0.17
CA ASP A 506 -56.08 27.30 0.80
C ASP A 506 -55.13 27.82 1.89
N SER A 507 -55.14 27.12 3.03
CA SER A 507 -54.24 27.45 4.14
C SER A 507 -52.75 27.35 3.77
N TYR A 508 -52.41 26.55 2.75
CA TYR A 508 -51.07 26.44 2.18
C TYR A 508 -50.71 27.65 1.31
N TYR A 509 -51.67 28.18 0.53
CA TYR A 509 -51.49 29.39 -0.29
C TYR A 509 -51.33 30.63 0.59
N LEU A 510 -52.21 30.81 1.57
CA LEU A 510 -52.19 31.97 2.46
C LEU A 510 -50.86 32.11 3.18
N LYS A 511 -50.26 30.98 3.60
CA LYS A 511 -49.00 30.89 4.35
C LYS A 511 -47.74 30.76 3.47
N TYR A 512 -47.88 30.76 2.13
CA TYR A 512 -46.75 30.76 1.22
C TYR A 512 -46.03 32.12 1.29
N LYS A 513 -44.73 32.10 1.59
CA LYS A 513 -43.89 33.28 1.80
C LYS A 513 -43.23 33.82 0.52
N GLY A 514 -43.27 33.04 -0.55
CA GLY A 514 -42.72 33.43 -1.85
C GLY A 514 -43.70 34.25 -2.67
N ASP A 515 -43.27 34.63 -3.87
CA ASP A 515 -44.13 35.29 -4.84
C ASP A 515 -45.29 34.38 -5.27
N LYS A 516 -46.50 34.72 -4.82
CA LYS A 516 -47.72 33.95 -5.08
C LYS A 516 -48.14 34.00 -6.56
N SER A 517 -47.74 35.03 -7.31
CA SER A 517 -48.03 35.12 -8.76
C SER A 517 -47.32 34.03 -9.57
N LYS A 518 -46.29 33.40 -8.99
CA LYS A 518 -45.59 32.25 -9.58
C LYS A 518 -46.26 30.92 -9.28
N LEU A 519 -47.27 30.87 -8.40
CA LEU A 519 -48.01 29.64 -8.13
C LEU A 519 -49.09 29.43 -9.19
N VAL A 520 -49.15 28.21 -9.71
CA VAL A 520 -50.21 27.74 -10.60
C VAL A 520 -51.25 27.02 -9.75
N LEU A 521 -52.46 27.57 -9.80
CA LEU A 521 -53.62 27.09 -9.05
C LEU A 521 -54.47 26.14 -9.90
N LEU A 522 -55.39 25.45 -9.26
CA LEU A 522 -56.36 24.56 -9.90
C LEU A 522 -57.37 25.39 -10.70
N LYS A 523 -57.58 25.01 -11.97
CA LYS A 523 -58.56 25.63 -12.86
C LYS A 523 -59.93 24.97 -12.70
N GLN A 524 -60.99 25.79 -12.59
CA GLN A 524 -62.38 25.30 -12.49
C GLN A 524 -62.88 24.69 -13.82
N ASN A 525 -62.66 25.39 -14.94
CA ASN A 525 -63.06 24.91 -16.27
C ASN A 525 -61.89 24.25 -16.98
N ARG A 526 -61.73 22.94 -16.76
CA ARG A 526 -60.62 22.16 -17.28
C ARG A 526 -60.84 21.65 -18.70
N ILE A 527 -59.77 21.66 -19.48
CA ILE A 527 -59.79 21.20 -20.88
C ILE A 527 -59.37 19.73 -20.95
N PHE A 528 -58.44 19.32 -20.10
CA PHE A 528 -57.91 17.95 -20.11
C PHE A 528 -58.61 17.07 -19.08
N LYS A 529 -58.96 15.85 -19.50
CA LYS A 529 -59.56 14.87 -18.61
C LYS A 529 -58.49 14.28 -17.68
N THR A 530 -58.83 14.17 -16.39
CA THR A 530 -58.02 13.49 -15.36
C THR A 530 -58.74 12.24 -14.85
N SER A 531 -58.00 11.36 -14.18
CA SER A 531 -58.59 10.17 -13.56
C SER A 531 -59.44 10.50 -12.34
N LEU A 532 -60.61 9.87 -12.24
CA LEU A 532 -61.56 9.99 -11.14
C LEU A 532 -61.31 8.90 -10.08
N PRO A 533 -61.82 9.06 -8.85
CA PRO A 533 -61.87 7.96 -7.88
C PRO A 533 -62.56 6.73 -8.50
N GLY A 534 -61.91 5.57 -8.42
CA GLY A 534 -62.34 4.32 -9.06
C GLY A 534 -61.57 3.94 -10.33
N ASP A 535 -60.92 4.87 -11.01
CA ASP A 535 -60.06 4.58 -12.16
C ASP A 535 -58.78 3.83 -11.76
N LEU A 536 -58.21 3.03 -12.66
CA LEU A 536 -56.90 2.42 -12.45
C LEU A 536 -55.78 3.43 -12.77
N VAL A 537 -54.93 3.75 -11.79
CA VAL A 537 -53.77 4.64 -11.91
C VAL A 537 -52.55 3.93 -11.32
N ASP A 538 -51.48 3.82 -12.11
CA ASP A 538 -50.24 3.11 -11.72
C ASP A 538 -50.45 1.66 -11.25
N GLY A 539 -51.51 1.00 -11.73
CA GLY A 539 -51.86 -0.38 -11.39
C GLY A 539 -52.75 -0.55 -10.15
N GLU A 540 -53.14 0.56 -9.50
CA GLU A 540 -54.00 0.55 -8.31
C GLU A 540 -55.29 1.34 -8.54
N VAL A 541 -56.34 1.02 -7.78
CA VAL A 541 -57.60 1.78 -7.81
C VAL A 541 -57.35 3.15 -7.17
N ASN A 542 -57.60 4.19 -7.95
CA ASN A 542 -57.45 5.56 -7.51
C ASN A 542 -58.48 5.90 -6.42
N THR A 543 -58.02 6.32 -5.24
CA THR A 543 -58.88 6.62 -4.09
C THR A 543 -59.10 8.11 -3.84
N VAL A 544 -58.41 8.98 -4.60
CA VAL A 544 -58.48 10.44 -4.43
C VAL A 544 -58.71 11.14 -5.76
N PRO A 545 -59.38 12.31 -5.79
CA PRO A 545 -59.49 13.10 -7.01
C PRO A 545 -58.10 13.52 -7.52
N ARG A 546 -57.76 13.17 -8.76
CA ARG A 546 -56.47 13.53 -9.40
C ARG A 546 -56.48 14.91 -10.02
N GLU A 547 -57.56 15.65 -9.85
CA GLU A 547 -57.65 17.00 -10.37
C GLU A 547 -56.61 17.94 -9.71
N PHE A 548 -56.24 17.66 -8.45
CA PHE A 548 -55.23 18.38 -7.68
C PHE A 548 -53.78 18.07 -8.09
N ASP A 549 -53.57 17.14 -9.03
CA ASP A 549 -52.23 16.73 -9.43
C ASP A 549 -51.41 17.91 -9.97
N THR A 550 -50.17 18.00 -9.51
CA THR A 550 -49.31 19.16 -9.71
C THR A 550 -49.01 19.42 -11.18
N GLU A 551 -48.66 18.37 -11.93
CA GLU A 551 -48.29 18.44 -13.34
C GLU A 551 -49.49 18.79 -14.22
N ALA A 552 -50.68 18.30 -13.84
CA ALA A 552 -51.90 18.57 -14.58
C ALA A 552 -52.28 20.06 -14.55
N LYS A 553 -52.04 20.75 -13.42
CA LYS A 553 -52.26 22.21 -13.30
C LYS A 553 -51.43 23.00 -14.30
N PHE A 554 -50.18 22.58 -14.54
CA PHE A 554 -49.30 23.26 -15.51
C PHE A 554 -49.83 23.19 -16.93
N PHE A 555 -50.33 22.04 -17.38
CA PHE A 555 -50.86 21.93 -18.73
C PHE A 555 -52.13 22.77 -18.92
N GLU A 556 -53.02 22.82 -17.92
CA GLU A 556 -54.20 23.70 -17.97
C GLU A 556 -53.82 25.18 -18.02
N PHE A 557 -52.80 25.58 -17.24
CA PHE A 557 -52.26 26.93 -17.21
C PHE A 557 -51.66 27.34 -18.57
N LEU A 558 -50.86 26.45 -19.18
CA LEU A 558 -50.22 26.71 -20.47
C LEU A 558 -51.24 26.97 -21.59
N VAL A 559 -52.43 26.36 -21.55
CA VAL A 559 -53.47 26.64 -22.54
C VAL A 559 -53.95 28.09 -22.50
N ASP A 560 -54.00 28.70 -21.33
CA ASP A 560 -54.38 30.10 -21.21
C ASP A 560 -53.24 31.03 -21.65
N GLU A 561 -51.99 30.70 -21.33
CA GLU A 561 -50.82 31.45 -21.80
C GLU A 561 -50.70 31.41 -23.34
N LEU A 562 -50.99 30.27 -23.96
CA LEU A 562 -50.95 30.10 -25.43
C LEU A 562 -51.94 31.00 -26.19
N LYS A 563 -52.95 31.58 -25.52
CA LYS A 563 -53.84 32.58 -26.14
C LYS A 563 -53.15 33.93 -26.30
N ASN A 564 -52.15 34.20 -25.47
CA ASN A 564 -51.51 35.51 -25.35
C ASN A 564 -50.08 35.52 -25.88
N GLU A 565 -49.40 34.37 -25.91
CA GLU A 565 -48.02 34.27 -26.39
C GLU A 565 -47.70 32.94 -27.08
N ILE A 566 -46.70 32.98 -27.96
CA ILE A 566 -46.18 31.79 -28.65
C ILE A 566 -45.24 31.05 -27.69
N ILE A 567 -45.52 29.78 -27.44
CA ILE A 567 -44.66 28.88 -26.65
C ILE A 567 -44.18 27.77 -27.58
N THR A 568 -42.86 27.59 -27.68
CA THR A 568 -42.25 26.58 -28.56
C THR A 568 -41.63 25.42 -27.78
N GLU A 569 -41.22 25.64 -26.53
CA GLU A 569 -40.63 24.63 -25.66
C GLU A 569 -41.02 24.87 -24.20
N ILE A 570 -41.26 23.78 -23.48
CA ILE A 570 -41.45 23.79 -22.03
C ILE A 570 -40.52 22.77 -21.36
N ASN A 571 -40.04 23.12 -20.17
CA ASN A 571 -39.26 22.24 -19.31
C ASN A 571 -39.96 22.11 -17.96
N MET A 572 -40.31 20.89 -17.57
CA MET A 572 -41.00 20.62 -16.32
C MET A 572 -40.22 19.63 -15.47
N ILE A 573 -40.06 19.94 -14.18
CA ILE A 573 -39.49 19.03 -13.19
C ILE A 573 -40.48 18.81 -12.06
N SER A 574 -40.77 17.56 -11.77
CA SER A 574 -41.59 17.15 -10.64
C SER A 574 -40.78 16.39 -9.60
N GLU A 575 -40.94 16.77 -8.33
CA GLU A 575 -40.24 16.12 -7.21
C GLU A 575 -40.55 14.61 -7.13
N LYS A 576 -41.81 14.24 -7.32
CA LYS A 576 -42.27 12.84 -7.24
C LYS A 576 -42.47 12.26 -8.63
N LYS A 577 -42.49 10.92 -8.69
CA LYS A 577 -42.86 10.19 -9.91
C LYS A 577 -44.20 10.67 -10.46
N MET A 578 -44.20 10.98 -11.75
CA MET A 578 -45.39 11.35 -12.50
C MET A 578 -46.31 10.12 -12.64
N CYS A 579 -47.55 10.24 -12.15
CA CYS A 579 -48.55 9.19 -12.23
C CYS A 579 -49.13 9.05 -13.65
N GLU A 580 -49.77 7.91 -13.96
CA GLU A 580 -50.39 7.71 -15.28
C GLU A 580 -51.49 8.74 -15.61
N SER A 581 -52.21 9.25 -14.60
CA SER A 581 -53.20 10.34 -14.78
C SER A 581 -52.55 11.61 -15.34
N CYS A 582 -51.44 12.06 -14.74
CA CYS A 582 -50.66 13.20 -15.26
C CYS A 582 -50.10 12.93 -16.65
N LYS A 583 -49.61 11.71 -16.91
CA LYS A 583 -49.09 11.34 -18.24
C LYS A 583 -50.18 11.41 -19.30
N ASN A 584 -51.40 11.01 -18.98
CA ASN A 584 -52.54 11.13 -19.87
C ASN A 584 -52.92 12.58 -20.15
N VAL A 585 -52.81 13.48 -19.17
CA VAL A 585 -52.98 14.93 -19.39
C VAL A 585 -51.90 15.46 -20.32
N ALA A 586 -50.63 15.10 -20.10
CA ALA A 586 -49.53 15.51 -20.97
C ALA A 586 -49.72 15.04 -22.42
N LYS A 587 -50.13 13.78 -22.62
CA LYS A 587 -50.44 13.22 -23.96
C LYS A 587 -51.59 13.99 -24.64
N GLN A 588 -52.64 14.35 -23.89
CA GLN A 588 -53.74 15.17 -24.43
C GLN A 588 -53.25 16.57 -24.85
N PHE A 589 -52.43 17.23 -24.02
CA PHE A 589 -51.82 18.53 -24.35
C PHE A 589 -50.97 18.44 -25.62
N MET A 590 -50.08 17.45 -25.72
CA MET A 590 -49.21 17.26 -26.89
C MET A 590 -50.02 16.98 -28.17
N LYS A 591 -51.15 16.26 -28.05
CA LYS A 591 -52.05 16.03 -29.20
C LYS A 591 -52.72 17.31 -29.68
N LEU A 592 -53.10 18.18 -28.75
CA LEU A 592 -53.76 19.46 -29.07
C LEU A 592 -52.75 20.50 -29.60
N TYR A 593 -51.50 20.45 -29.13
CA TYR A 593 -50.44 21.39 -29.49
C TYR A 593 -49.17 20.68 -29.98
N PRO A 594 -49.21 20.04 -31.17
CA PRO A 594 -48.10 19.22 -31.67
C PRO A 594 -46.81 20.01 -31.99
N GLY A 595 -46.91 21.33 -32.15
CA GLY A 595 -45.76 22.21 -32.42
C GLY A 595 -44.93 22.58 -31.18
N ILE A 596 -45.35 22.19 -29.99
CA ILE A 596 -44.67 22.52 -28.74
C ILE A 596 -43.79 21.35 -28.30
N LYS A 597 -42.50 21.63 -28.07
CA LYS A 597 -41.58 20.66 -27.51
C LYS A 597 -41.81 20.53 -26.00
N VAL A 598 -42.39 19.41 -25.59
CA VAL A 598 -42.71 19.12 -24.19
C VAL A 598 -41.61 18.24 -23.57
N ASN A 599 -40.82 18.82 -22.65
CA ASN A 599 -39.83 18.07 -21.88
C ASN A 599 -40.26 17.98 -20.41
N VAL A 600 -40.40 16.78 -19.88
CA VAL A 600 -40.84 16.51 -18.51
C VAL A 600 -39.97 15.43 -17.88
N VAL A 601 -39.38 15.76 -16.73
CA VAL A 601 -38.72 14.78 -15.87
C VAL A 601 -39.37 14.78 -14.49
N SER A 602 -39.46 13.60 -13.88
CA SER A 602 -40.06 13.44 -12.56
C SER A 602 -39.20 12.56 -11.66
N GLY A 603 -39.41 12.63 -10.35
CA GLY A 603 -38.68 11.77 -9.42
C GLY A 603 -38.88 10.28 -9.75
N LYS A 604 -37.87 9.43 -9.52
CA LYS A 604 -38.01 7.98 -9.76
C LYS A 604 -39.00 7.29 -8.82
N THR A 605 -39.29 7.90 -7.68
CA THR A 605 -40.15 7.34 -6.63
C THR A 605 -41.21 8.35 -6.18
N PHE A 606 -42.22 7.89 -5.45
CA PHE A 606 -43.26 8.74 -4.85
C PHE A 606 -42.83 9.37 -3.51
N ASP A 607 -41.63 9.06 -3.05
CA ASP A 607 -41.07 9.59 -1.79
C ASP A 607 -40.56 11.03 -1.91
N GLY A 608 -40.30 11.50 -3.13
CA GLY A 608 -39.86 12.87 -3.40
C GLY A 608 -38.48 13.18 -2.82
N TRP A 609 -38.24 14.43 -2.40
CA TRP A 609 -36.95 14.86 -1.85
C TRP A 609 -36.74 14.51 -0.36
N LYS A 610 -37.27 13.36 0.10
CA LYS A 610 -37.02 12.86 1.46
C LYS A 610 -35.55 12.46 1.60
N GLY A 611 -34.88 12.94 2.65
CA GLY A 611 -33.47 12.63 2.93
C GLY A 611 -32.45 13.56 2.24
N ARG A 612 -32.93 14.61 1.55
CA ARG A 612 -32.11 15.69 1.00
C ARG A 612 -32.22 16.98 1.81
#